data_AF-A0A3A6D5J2-F1
#
_entry.id   AF-A0A3A6D5J2-F1
#
_cell.length_a   1.000
_cell.length_b   1.000
_cell.length_c   1.000
_cell.angle_alpha   90.00
_cell.angle_beta   90.00
_cell.angle_gamma   90.00
#
_symmetry.space_group_name_H-M   'P 1'
#
loop_
_entity.id
_entity.type
_entity.pdbx_description
1 polymer ?
#
loop_
_entity_poly.entity_id
_entity_poly.type
_entity_poly.pdbx_seq_one_letter_code
_entity_poly.pdbx_strand_id
1 'polypeptide(L)'
;MIHVVILGSDDNRAESYINNHADTKWQFICIGDKNADYIVKRDIKIKEAVCKCTHLLPQLKPQDCHALVNADELVLCEHRNQLNEYAEYLTAVFSMRAKTNAGQLLVIVYVKEITENVQELITIVGNSLQPEAYSWFQNMVSYREYQ
;
A
#
# COMPACT_ATOMS: atom_id res chain seq x y z
N MET A 1 1.51 -2.60 17.25
CA MET A 1 0.68 -1.61 16.55
C MET A 1 0.84 -1.92 15.08
N ILE A 2 -0.24 -2.11 14.33
CA ILE A 2 -0.14 -2.51 12.92
C ILE A 2 -0.08 -1.25 12.06
N HIS A 3 0.89 -1.21 11.14
CA HIS A 3 1.10 -0.14 10.18
C HIS A 3 0.60 -0.57 8.81
N VAL A 4 -0.43 0.10 8.33
CA VAL A 4 -1.07 -0.18 7.04
C VAL A 4 -0.78 0.95 6.08
N VAL A 5 -0.31 0.59 4.89
CA VAL A 5 -0.19 1.50 3.76
C VAL A 5 -1.24 1.13 2.73
N ILE A 6 -2.03 2.11 2.30
CA ILE A 6 -3.01 1.96 1.23
C ILE A 6 -2.43 2.63 0.00
N LEU A 7 -2.24 1.88 -1.08
CA LEU A 7 -1.71 2.37 -2.36
C LEU A 7 -2.79 2.24 -3.43
N GLY A 8 -3.19 3.36 -4.02
CA GLY A 8 -4.17 3.40 -5.10
C GLY A 8 -5.03 4.65 -5.08
N SER A 9 -6.01 4.69 -5.98
CA SER A 9 -6.89 5.83 -6.21
C SER A 9 -8.38 5.54 -5.98
N ASP A 10 -8.74 4.31 -5.61
CA ASP A 10 -10.11 3.95 -5.24
C ASP A 10 -10.39 4.29 -3.76
N ASP A 11 -10.87 5.51 -3.53
CA ASP A 11 -11.20 6.04 -2.19
C ASP A 11 -12.25 5.17 -1.47
N ASN A 12 -13.24 4.61 -2.18
CA ASN A 12 -14.30 3.82 -1.54
C ASN A 12 -13.74 2.53 -0.96
N ARG A 13 -12.81 1.89 -1.65
CA ARG A 13 -12.12 0.69 -1.14
C ARG A 13 -11.20 1.03 0.03
N ALA A 14 -10.47 2.14 -0.06
CA ALA A 14 -9.63 2.62 1.03
C ALA A 14 -10.46 2.91 2.30
N GLU A 15 -11.55 3.67 2.16
CA GLU A 15 -12.48 3.98 3.26
C GLU A 15 -13.12 2.72 3.83
N SER A 16 -13.58 1.79 2.98
CA SER A 16 -14.15 0.52 3.43
C SER A 16 -13.17 -0.27 4.29
N TYR A 17 -11.91 -0.40 3.84
CA TYR A 17 -10.88 -1.11 4.60
C TYR A 17 -10.61 -0.43 5.95
N ILE A 18 -10.46 0.89 5.98
CA ILE A 18 -10.22 1.66 7.21
C ILE A 18 -11.40 1.50 8.18
N ASN A 19 -12.64 1.64 7.67
CA ASN A 19 -13.85 1.55 8.49
C ASN A 19 -14.04 0.17 9.11
N ASN A 20 -13.74 -0.89 8.36
CA ASN A 20 -13.81 -2.27 8.87
C ASN A 20 -12.74 -2.56 9.93
N HIS A 21 -11.76 -1.66 10.10
CA HIS A 21 -10.74 -1.71 11.14
C HIS A 21 -10.82 -0.49 12.08
N ALA A 22 -11.94 0.24 12.12
CA ALA A 22 -12.07 1.46 12.91
C ALA A 22 -11.89 1.24 14.42
N ASP A 23 -12.26 0.07 14.93
CA ASP A 23 -12.09 -0.30 16.34
C ASP A 23 -10.68 -0.82 16.66
N THR A 24 -9.80 -0.88 15.67
CA THR A 24 -8.41 -1.32 15.85
C THR A 24 -7.50 -0.14 16.22
N LYS A 25 -6.38 -0.45 16.88
CA LYS A 25 -5.31 0.53 17.12
C LYS A 25 -4.31 0.63 15.95
N TRP A 26 -4.79 0.50 14.73
CA TRP A 26 -3.94 0.47 13.53
C TRP A 26 -3.65 1.88 13.04
N GLN A 27 -2.49 2.05 12.41
CA GLN A 27 -2.10 3.28 11.76
C GLN A 27 -2.24 3.12 10.24
N PHE A 28 -2.90 4.08 9.59
CA PHE A 28 -3.15 4.05 8.14
C PHE A 28 -2.44 5.22 7.46
N ILE A 29 -1.78 4.94 6.35
CA ILE A 29 -1.16 5.94 5.46
C ILE A 29 -1.66 5.66 4.05
N CYS A 30 -2.23 6.66 3.38
CA CYS A 30 -2.78 6.53 2.03
C CYS A 30 -1.87 7.23 1.00
N ILE A 31 -1.49 6.53 -0.06
CA ILE A 31 -0.62 6.99 -1.15
C ILE A 31 -1.41 6.86 -2.46
N GLY A 32 -1.60 7.96 -3.20
CA GLY A 32 -2.41 7.99 -4.42
C GLY A 32 -1.93 9.02 -5.46
N ASP A 33 -2.65 9.09 -6.59
CA ASP A 33 -2.28 9.91 -7.77
C ASP A 33 -2.80 11.37 -7.77
N LYS A 34 -2.08 12.24 -8.49
CA LYS A 34 -2.18 13.70 -8.64
C LYS A 34 -3.56 14.28 -9.03
N ASN A 35 -4.51 13.48 -9.52
CA ASN A 35 -5.88 14.00 -9.74
C ASN A 35 -6.70 14.10 -8.43
N ALA A 36 -6.13 13.68 -7.30
CA ALA A 36 -6.73 13.79 -5.97
C ALA A 36 -6.80 15.22 -5.39
N ASP A 37 -6.26 16.24 -6.08
CA ASP A 37 -6.49 17.65 -5.67
C ASP A 37 -7.99 18.04 -5.73
N TYR A 38 -8.82 17.26 -6.43
CA TYR A 38 -10.26 17.51 -6.56
C TYR A 38 -11.16 16.73 -5.61
N ILE A 39 -10.66 15.77 -4.83
CA ILE A 39 -11.52 14.88 -4.05
C ILE A 39 -10.98 14.76 -2.62
N VAL A 40 -11.85 15.15 -1.67
CA VAL A 40 -11.72 15.03 -0.21
C VAL A 40 -11.01 16.18 0.54
N LYS A 41 -11.53 17.41 0.40
CA LYS A 41 -11.93 18.17 1.60
C LYS A 41 -13.25 17.58 2.09
N ARG A 42 -13.19 16.47 2.81
CA ARG A 42 -14.38 15.90 3.45
C ARG A 42 -14.09 15.82 4.93
N ASP A 43 -14.87 16.58 5.69
CA ASP A 43 -14.97 16.54 7.14
C ASP A 43 -15.37 15.14 7.60
N ILE A 44 -14.44 14.19 7.54
CA ILE A 44 -14.64 12.91 8.21
C ILE A 44 -14.36 13.19 9.68
N LYS A 45 -15.43 13.33 10.46
CA LYS A 45 -15.40 13.09 11.90
C LYS A 45 -15.05 11.62 12.15
N ILE A 46 -13.80 11.25 11.85
CA ILE A 46 -13.17 10.04 12.34
C ILE A 46 -13.19 10.21 13.85
N LYS A 47 -13.98 9.41 14.56
CA LYS A 47 -14.10 9.47 16.02
C LYS A 47 -12.69 9.51 16.60
N GLU A 48 -12.43 10.58 17.34
CA GLU A 48 -11.13 10.95 17.90
C GLU A 48 -10.61 9.89 18.88
N ALA A 49 -10.06 8.81 18.36
CA ALA A 49 -9.03 8.03 19.02
C ALA A 49 -8.48 7.02 17.99
N VAL A 50 -7.18 7.12 17.74
CA VAL A 50 -6.32 6.08 17.14
C VAL A 50 -6.21 5.99 15.62
N CYS A 51 -7.20 6.40 14.82
CA CYS A 51 -6.99 6.51 13.36
C CYS A 51 -6.26 7.82 13.01
N LYS A 52 -4.93 7.85 13.18
CA LYS A 52 -4.09 8.86 12.52
C LYS A 52 -4.04 8.50 11.03
N CYS A 53 -5.08 8.87 10.29
CA CYS A 53 -5.02 8.93 8.84
C CYS A 53 -4.14 10.15 8.50
N THR A 54 -2.83 9.96 8.55
CA THR A 54 -1.87 11.01 8.21
C THR A 54 -1.83 11.15 6.71
N HIS A 55 -2.75 11.97 6.19
CA HIS A 55 -2.74 12.61 4.88
C HIS A 55 -2.68 11.66 3.66
N LEU A 56 -3.54 11.91 2.68
CA LEU A 56 -3.28 11.51 1.30
C LEU A 56 -2.00 12.23 0.88
N LEU A 57 -0.85 11.54 0.95
CA LEU A 57 0.41 12.15 0.58
C LEU A 57 0.46 12.23 -0.96
N PRO A 58 0.66 13.44 -1.53
CA PRO A 58 0.70 13.59 -2.96
C PRO A 58 2.05 13.09 -3.49
N GLN A 59 1.99 12.20 -4.47
CA GLN A 59 3.09 11.60 -5.24
C GLN A 59 3.92 10.60 -4.46
N LEU A 60 4.46 9.61 -5.17
CA LEU A 60 5.43 8.59 -4.74
C LEU A 60 6.76 9.20 -4.23
N LYS A 61 6.73 9.86 -3.08
CA LYS A 61 7.85 10.62 -2.51
C LYS A 61 8.66 9.76 -1.52
N PRO A 62 9.87 10.21 -1.13
CA PRO A 62 10.72 9.48 -0.20
C PRO A 62 10.06 9.15 1.15
N GLN A 63 9.22 10.03 1.70
CA GLN A 63 8.48 9.76 2.94
C GLN A 63 7.49 8.60 2.82
N ASP A 64 6.91 8.39 1.63
CA ASP A 64 6.00 7.29 1.36
C ASP A 64 6.75 5.97 1.35
N CYS A 65 7.96 5.97 0.77
CA CYS A 65 8.87 4.83 0.83
C CYS A 65 9.14 4.44 2.29
N HIS A 66 9.39 5.40 3.18
CA HIS A 66 9.63 5.11 4.59
C HIS A 66 8.41 4.45 5.25
N ALA A 67 7.20 4.93 4.94
CA ALA A 67 5.97 4.30 5.43
C ALA A 67 5.87 2.83 4.97
N LEU A 68 6.06 2.57 3.68
CA LEU A 68 5.91 1.23 3.12
C LEU A 68 7.08 0.27 3.47
N VAL A 69 8.29 0.79 3.69
CA VAL A 69 9.42 0.00 4.23
C VAL A 69 9.09 -0.60 5.59
N ASN A 70 8.31 0.10 6.42
CA ASN A 70 7.98 -0.30 7.80
C ASN A 70 6.54 -0.84 7.95
N ALA A 71 5.80 -0.96 6.85
CA ALA A 71 4.41 -1.41 6.88
C ALA A 71 4.29 -2.91 7.18
N ASP A 72 3.28 -3.27 7.96
CA ASP A 72 2.85 -4.66 8.13
C ASP A 72 1.95 -5.08 6.96
N GLU A 73 1.10 -4.16 6.47
CA GLU A 73 0.17 -4.42 5.37
C GLU A 73 0.26 -3.35 4.28
N LEU A 74 0.20 -3.79 3.02
CA LEU A 74 0.03 -2.97 1.84
C LEU A 74 -1.32 -3.31 1.21
N VAL A 75 -2.29 -2.39 1.29
CA VAL A 75 -3.59 -2.53 0.66
C VAL A 75 -3.52 -1.92 -0.75
N LEU A 76 -3.75 -2.73 -1.78
CA LEU A 76 -3.83 -2.25 -3.15
C LEU A 76 -5.27 -1.88 -3.48
N CYS A 77 -5.50 -0.60 -3.78
CA CYS A 77 -6.79 -0.03 -4.18
C CYS A 77 -6.73 0.49 -5.63
N GLU A 78 -5.99 -0.20 -6.49
CA GLU A 78 -5.59 0.29 -7.80
C GLU A 78 -6.70 0.27 -8.88
N HIS A 79 -6.63 1.27 -9.76
CA HIS A 79 -7.23 1.31 -11.10
C HIS A 79 -6.17 1.08 -12.20
N ARG A 80 -6.53 0.33 -13.25
CA ARG A 80 -5.66 -0.18 -14.36
C ARG A 80 -4.72 0.81 -15.06
N ASN A 81 -4.84 2.11 -14.85
CA ASN A 81 -4.13 3.12 -15.65
C ASN A 81 -2.75 3.52 -15.10
N GLN A 82 -2.29 2.94 -13.98
CA GLN A 82 -1.07 3.36 -13.25
C GLN A 82 -0.13 2.21 -12.89
N LEU A 83 -0.32 1.06 -13.54
CA LEU A 83 0.38 -0.18 -13.23
C LEU A 83 1.90 -0.02 -13.30
N ASN A 84 2.41 0.73 -14.29
CA ASN A 84 3.84 0.92 -14.47
C ASN A 84 4.45 1.82 -13.39
N GLU A 85 3.78 2.91 -13.02
CA GLU A 85 4.22 3.82 -11.96
C GLU A 85 4.25 3.11 -10.61
N TYR A 86 3.22 2.32 -10.30
CA TYR A 86 3.21 1.52 -9.08
C TYR A 86 4.25 0.41 -9.12
N ALA A 87 4.49 -0.23 -10.28
CA ALA A 87 5.52 -1.24 -10.40
C ALA A 87 6.92 -0.66 -10.14
N GLU A 88 7.25 0.50 -10.73
CA GLU A 88 8.53 1.18 -10.53
C GLU A 88 8.72 1.55 -9.05
N TYR A 89 7.68 2.14 -8.45
CA TYR A 89 7.68 2.51 -7.04
C TYR A 89 7.87 1.32 -6.11
N LEU A 90 7.06 0.27 -6.27
CA LEU A 90 7.13 -0.93 -5.44
C LEU A 90 8.47 -1.63 -5.61
N THR A 91 9.03 -1.66 -6.82
CA THR A 91 10.37 -2.22 -7.07
C THR A 91 11.43 -1.46 -6.26
N ALA A 92 11.40 -0.13 -6.25
CA ALA A 92 12.33 0.69 -5.48
C ALA A 92 12.15 0.48 -3.97
N VAL A 93 10.90 0.47 -3.49
CA VAL A 93 10.59 0.30 -2.06
C VAL A 93 10.96 -1.09 -1.56
N PHE A 94 10.61 -2.15 -2.30
CA PHE A 94 10.96 -3.53 -1.93
C PHE A 94 12.47 -3.74 -1.96
N SER A 95 13.18 -3.13 -2.92
CA SER A 95 14.64 -3.13 -2.94
C SER A 95 15.26 -2.46 -1.71
N MET A 96 14.67 -1.37 -1.21
CA MET A 96 15.10 -0.74 0.05
C MET A 96 14.74 -1.61 1.25
N ARG A 97 13.50 -2.10 1.33
CA ARG A 97 12.99 -2.90 2.44
C ARG A 97 13.79 -4.18 2.63
N ALA A 98 14.16 -4.87 1.55
CA ALA A 98 15.02 -6.05 1.59
C ALA A 98 16.40 -5.77 2.23
N LYS A 99 16.87 -4.51 2.24
CA LYS A 99 18.16 -4.12 2.84
C LYS A 99 18.02 -3.57 4.25
N THR A 100 16.97 -2.79 4.51
CA THR A 100 16.83 -2.02 5.75
C THR A 100 15.86 -2.62 6.75
N ASN A 101 14.94 -3.48 6.31
CA ASN A 101 13.91 -4.07 7.14
C ASN A 101 13.55 -5.50 6.68
N ALA A 102 14.57 -6.31 6.40
CA ALA A 102 14.42 -7.63 5.80
C ALA A 102 13.60 -8.61 6.65
N GLY A 103 13.60 -8.47 7.97
CA GLY A 103 12.98 -9.41 8.91
C GLY A 103 11.49 -9.20 9.17
N GLN A 104 10.88 -8.11 8.67
CA GLN A 104 9.46 -7.83 8.88
C GLN A 104 8.64 -8.31 7.68
N LEU A 105 7.70 -9.23 7.93
CA LEU A 105 6.74 -9.71 6.94
C LEU A 105 5.89 -8.55 6.39
N LEU A 106 5.53 -8.65 5.12
CA LEU A 106 4.57 -7.76 4.47
C LEU A 106 3.39 -8.59 3.97
N VAL A 107 2.17 -8.15 4.26
CA VAL A 107 0.97 -8.72 3.65
C VAL A 107 0.42 -7.75 2.62
N ILE A 108 0.33 -8.20 1.37
CA ILE A 108 -0.36 -7.48 0.31
C ILE A 108 -1.83 -7.88 0.34
N VAL A 109 -2.68 -6.90 0.62
CA VAL A 109 -4.14 -7.05 0.73
C VAL A 109 -4.78 -6.44 -0.51
N TYR A 110 -5.72 -7.15 -1.13
CA TYR A 110 -6.43 -6.67 -2.31
C TYR A 110 -7.82 -7.29 -2.40
N VAL A 111 -8.73 -6.65 -3.13
CA VAL A 111 -10.08 -7.19 -3.36
C VAL A 111 -10.12 -8.09 -4.59
N LYS A 112 -11.06 -9.02 -4.62
CA LYS A 112 -11.19 -10.03 -5.68
C LYS A 112 -11.31 -9.44 -7.08
N GLU A 113 -11.95 -8.29 -7.23
CA GLU A 113 -12.18 -7.65 -8.53
C GLU A 113 -10.89 -7.15 -9.21
N ILE A 114 -9.79 -7.02 -8.45
CA ILE A 114 -8.50 -6.55 -8.98
C ILE A 114 -7.42 -7.64 -8.99
N THR A 115 -7.77 -8.91 -8.73
CA THR A 115 -6.79 -10.00 -8.65
C THR A 115 -5.90 -10.09 -9.90
N GLU A 116 -6.47 -9.95 -11.11
CA GLU A 116 -5.69 -9.99 -12.36
C GLU A 116 -4.67 -8.83 -12.42
N ASN A 117 -5.09 -7.62 -12.08
CA ASN A 117 -4.20 -6.45 -12.07
C ASN A 117 -3.09 -6.62 -11.02
N VAL A 118 -3.42 -7.15 -9.84
CA VAL A 118 -2.44 -7.42 -8.77
C VAL A 118 -1.43 -8.47 -9.23
N GLN A 119 -1.88 -9.55 -9.87
CA GLN A 119 -0.97 -10.56 -10.42
C GLN A 119 -0.04 -9.98 -11.48
N GLU A 120 -0.55 -9.11 -12.35
CA GLU A 120 0.25 -8.42 -13.37
C GLU A 120 1.29 -7.50 -12.71
N LEU A 121 0.86 -6.63 -11.79
CA LEU A 121 1.73 -5.73 -11.04
C LEU A 121 2.86 -6.48 -10.34
N ILE A 122 2.52 -7.54 -9.60
CA ILE A 122 3.47 -8.34 -8.83
C ILE A 122 4.45 -9.08 -9.76
N THR A 123 3.99 -9.52 -10.93
CA THR A 123 4.86 -10.13 -11.94
C THR A 123 5.89 -9.11 -12.46
N ILE A 124 5.47 -7.89 -12.77
CA ILE A 124 6.36 -6.82 -13.23
C ILE A 124 7.39 -6.48 -12.15
N VAL A 125 6.92 -6.31 -10.91
CA VAL A 125 7.78 -6.01 -9.75
C VAL A 125 8.80 -7.14 -9.54
N GLY A 126 8.33 -8.38 -9.48
CA GLY A 126 9.19 -9.57 -9.29
C GLY A 126 10.28 -9.67 -10.35
N ASN A 127 9.94 -9.45 -11.62
CA ASN A 127 10.90 -9.47 -12.73
C ASN A 127 11.91 -8.31 -12.71
N SER A 128 11.60 -7.22 -12.01
CA SER A 128 12.42 -6.02 -11.93
C SER A 128 13.35 -5.99 -10.71
N LEU A 129 13.13 -6.88 -9.73
CA LEU A 129 13.95 -6.97 -8.53
C LEU A 129 15.30 -7.64 -8.79
N GLN A 130 16.35 -7.12 -8.15
CA GLN A 130 17.66 -7.80 -8.09
C GLN A 130 17.56 -9.09 -7.26
N PRO A 131 18.44 -10.09 -7.46
CA PRO A 131 18.32 -11.42 -6.86
C PRO A 131 18.11 -11.43 -5.34
N GLU A 132 18.82 -10.59 -4.59
CA GLU A 132 18.68 -10.51 -3.13
C GLU A 132 17.32 -9.97 -2.71
N ALA A 133 16.86 -8.91 -3.39
CA ALA A 133 15.55 -8.31 -3.13
C ALA A 133 14.41 -9.22 -3.59
N TYR A 134 14.60 -9.95 -4.68
CA TYR A 134 13.66 -10.96 -5.15
C TYR A 134 13.55 -12.13 -4.18
N SER A 135 14.67 -12.62 -3.64
CA SER A 135 14.66 -13.65 -2.59
C SER A 135 13.92 -13.19 -1.34
N TRP A 136 14.16 -11.95 -0.89
CA TRP A 136 13.37 -11.35 0.18
C TRP A 136 11.88 -11.32 -0.18
N PHE A 137 11.55 -10.83 -1.38
CA PHE A 137 10.17 -10.70 -1.85
C PHE A 137 9.42 -12.03 -1.81
N GLN A 138 10.03 -13.11 -2.31
CA GLN A 138 9.42 -14.44 -2.31
C GLN A 138 9.18 -15.03 -0.91
N ASN A 139 10.04 -14.71 0.06
CA ASN A 139 10.01 -15.32 1.39
C ASN A 139 9.24 -14.49 2.42
N MET A 140 9.18 -13.17 2.23
CA MET A 140 8.67 -12.22 3.23
C MET A 140 7.37 -11.54 2.82
N VAL A 141 6.95 -11.67 1.56
CA VAL A 141 5.68 -11.11 1.08
C VAL A 141 4.64 -12.22 0.97
N SER A 142 3.49 -11.97 1.58
CA SER A 142 2.31 -12.84 1.51
C SER A 142 1.11 -12.06 0.96
N TYR A 143 0.10 -12.79 0.52
CA TYR A 143 -1.05 -12.25 -0.19
C TYR A 143 -2.34 -12.59 0.55
N ARG A 144 -3.26 -11.63 0.64
CA ARG A 144 -4.58 -11.83 1.27
C ARG A 144 -5.66 -11.18 0.43
N GLU A 145 -6.59 -11.99 -0.07
CA GLU A 145 -7.81 -11.49 -0.68
C GLU A 145 -8.76 -10.98 0.42
N TYR A 146 -9.26 -9.77 0.24
CA TYR A 146 -10.24 -9.11 1.11
C TYR A 146 -11.64 -9.22 0.48
N GLN A 147 -12.61 -9.68 1.28
CA GLN A 147 -14.00 -9.89 0.88
C GLN A 147 -14.89 -8.70 1.24
#